data_AF-A0A2V7YD99-F1
#
_entry.id   AF-A0A2V7YD99-F1
#
_cell.length_a   1.000
_cell.length_b   1.000
_cell.length_c   1.000
_cell.angle_alpha   90.00
_cell.angle_beta   90.00
_cell.angle_gamma   90.00
#
_symmetry.space_group_name_H-M   'P 1'
#
loop_
_entity.id
_entity.type
_entity.pdbx_description
1 polymer ?
#
loop_
_entity_poly.entity_id
_entity_poly.type
_entity_poly.pdbx_seq_one_letter_code
_entity_poly.pdbx_strand_id
1 'polypeptide(L)'
;MLVIATMRSLLTRLAEGAEVTGVTVATLIIFAPSMIALAATGPILVRLCAGAGRVGRAAGLVYALSTLGSMAGILVTIFWLIPTAGTETTLRSLCVISFLMAATGIRKPTVALAIVPIAFLPFLPRLGWAEGSVWTAESSYNLVRVIQNGTQWLLQLNHPASIHTIRDASGIWTGYYYDHFALGPLLVPTRRALVLGMGAGSSVRSMRITAPDAIVDAVEIDPKVVEAATRWFGVDATDPRLNIHVADARRWMSSHRATYDLVQLDIYQGNPYIPFYLVTEEFFRLTRSRMNDDALLMMNVFDAGTEPKLLFALAATLRRVFPSVMVGQTSPGNSMLFAFTRVRSEEWVRARVISARFGRLRDLQIRNVAASAATPVFTDNLAPVEQMTRRMLTTL
;
A
#
# COMPACT_ATOMS: atom_id res chain seq x y z
N MET A 1 -14.30 17.32 -12.38
CA MET A 1 -15.11 17.50 -11.16
C MET A 1 -16.61 17.35 -11.41
N LEU A 2 -17.21 18.10 -12.35
CA LEU A 2 -18.64 18.00 -12.64
C LEU A 2 -19.07 16.56 -13.00
N VAL A 3 -18.35 15.91 -13.92
CA VAL A 3 -18.57 14.50 -14.29
C VAL A 3 -18.47 13.57 -13.08
N ILE A 4 -17.48 13.77 -12.21
CA ILE A 4 -17.29 12.94 -11.01
C ILE A 4 -18.45 13.14 -10.02
N ALA A 5 -18.94 14.38 -9.87
CA ALA A 5 -20.04 14.71 -8.98
C ALA A 5 -21.39 14.20 -9.51
N THR A 6 -21.68 14.38 -10.81
CA THR A 6 -22.95 13.96 -11.43
C THR A 6 -23.02 12.47 -11.72
N MET A 7 -21.88 11.85 -12.04
CA MET A 7 -21.79 10.42 -12.33
C MET A 7 -21.29 9.60 -11.14
N ARG A 8 -21.24 10.17 -9.92
CA ARG A 8 -20.70 9.50 -8.74
C ARG A 8 -21.31 8.11 -8.55
N SER A 9 -22.63 7.99 -8.60
CA SER A 9 -23.32 6.70 -8.42
C SER A 9 -22.99 5.69 -9.51
N LEU A 10 -22.87 6.12 -10.77
CA LEU A 10 -22.46 5.26 -11.88
C LEU A 10 -21.01 4.84 -11.74
N LEU A 11 -20.12 5.77 -11.41
CA LEU A 11 -18.69 5.52 -11.23
C LEU A 11 -18.43 4.58 -10.04
N THR A 12 -19.18 4.73 -8.94
CA THR A 12 -19.12 3.79 -7.81
C THR A 12 -19.58 2.41 -8.23
N ARG A 13 -20.69 2.28 -8.96
CA ARG A 13 -21.15 0.97 -9.48
C ARG A 13 -20.20 0.35 -10.50
N LEU A 14 -19.56 1.16 -11.34
CA LEU A 14 -18.53 0.70 -12.26
C LEU A 14 -17.27 0.26 -11.51
N ALA A 15 -16.90 0.95 -10.43
CA ALA A 15 -15.79 0.56 -9.56
C ALA A 15 -16.08 -0.72 -8.76
N GLU A 16 -17.35 -0.98 -8.43
CA GLU A 16 -17.82 -2.25 -7.85
C GLU A 16 -17.94 -3.39 -8.87
N GLY A 17 -17.87 -3.09 -10.17
CA GLY A 17 -17.88 -4.07 -11.25
C GLY A 17 -16.54 -4.83 -11.39
N ALA A 18 -16.36 -5.55 -12.50
CA ALA A 18 -15.11 -6.26 -12.77
C ALA A 18 -13.92 -5.28 -12.78
N GLU A 19 -12.91 -5.50 -11.92
CA GLU A 19 -11.78 -4.56 -11.68
C GLU A 19 -11.19 -3.92 -12.94
N VAL A 20 -11.04 -4.69 -14.03
CA VAL A 20 -10.46 -4.17 -15.28
C VAL A 20 -11.51 -3.45 -16.12
N THR A 21 -12.64 -4.09 -16.40
CA THR A 21 -13.67 -3.52 -17.29
C THR A 21 -14.29 -2.28 -16.68
N GLY A 22 -14.62 -2.33 -15.39
CA GLY A 22 -15.18 -1.22 -14.64
C GLY A 22 -14.26 0.00 -14.62
N VAL A 23 -12.99 -0.19 -14.24
CA VAL A 23 -11.98 0.87 -14.23
C VAL A 23 -11.71 1.39 -15.65
N THR A 24 -11.63 0.52 -16.65
CA THR A 24 -11.42 0.93 -18.05
C THR A 24 -12.56 1.81 -18.55
N VAL A 25 -13.81 1.39 -18.33
CA VAL A 25 -15.00 2.16 -18.75
C VAL A 25 -15.08 3.47 -17.96
N ALA A 26 -14.87 3.45 -16.65
CA ALA A 26 -14.83 4.66 -15.82
C ALA A 26 -13.76 5.64 -16.31
N THR A 27 -12.57 5.15 -16.64
CA THR A 27 -11.46 5.96 -17.18
C THR A 27 -11.85 6.58 -18.53
N LEU A 28 -12.45 5.82 -19.44
CA LEU A 28 -12.93 6.35 -20.72
C LEU A 28 -13.99 7.43 -20.52
N ILE A 29 -14.96 7.23 -19.65
CA ILE A 29 -16.01 8.22 -19.36
C ILE A 29 -15.41 9.51 -18.78
N ILE A 30 -14.45 9.39 -17.86
CA ILE A 30 -13.85 10.55 -17.17
C ILE A 30 -12.90 11.31 -18.10
N PHE A 31 -12.05 10.61 -18.85
CA PHE A 31 -10.92 11.21 -19.57
C PHE A 31 -11.14 11.36 -21.07
N ALA A 32 -11.96 10.55 -21.74
CA ALA A 32 -12.09 10.65 -23.20
C ALA A 32 -12.60 12.03 -23.66
N PRO A 33 -13.63 12.65 -23.06
CA PRO A 33 -14.11 13.95 -23.51
C PRO A 33 -13.05 15.05 -23.40
N SER A 34 -12.33 15.10 -22.28
CA SER A 34 -11.28 16.10 -22.04
C SER A 34 -10.06 15.87 -22.93
N MET A 35 -9.65 14.61 -23.11
CA MET A 35 -8.53 14.25 -23.98
C MET A 35 -8.80 14.52 -25.46
N ILE A 36 -10.02 14.24 -25.94
CA ILE A 36 -10.41 14.56 -27.33
C ILE A 36 -10.42 16.07 -27.55
N ALA A 37 -10.98 16.84 -26.61
CA ALA A 37 -10.96 18.30 -26.68
C ALA A 37 -9.52 18.86 -26.70
N LEU A 38 -8.64 18.33 -25.86
CA LEU A 38 -7.23 18.72 -25.82
C LEU A 38 -6.49 18.34 -27.12
N ALA A 39 -6.74 17.15 -27.67
CA ALA A 39 -6.14 16.67 -28.91
C ALA A 39 -6.54 17.52 -30.13
N ALA A 40 -7.74 18.11 -30.13
CA ALA A 40 -8.17 19.02 -31.19
C ALA A 40 -7.37 20.34 -31.23
N THR A 41 -6.71 20.73 -30.13
CA THR A 41 -5.96 21.98 -30.01
C THR A 41 -4.80 22.05 -31.00
N GLY A 42 -4.08 20.93 -31.22
CA GLY A 42 -2.94 20.87 -32.13
C GLY A 42 -3.29 21.26 -33.56
N PRO A 43 -4.22 20.55 -34.24
CA PRO A 43 -4.69 20.90 -35.58
C PRO A 43 -5.23 22.32 -35.71
N ILE A 44 -5.94 22.83 -34.69
CA ILE A 44 -6.45 24.21 -34.67
C ILE A 44 -5.29 25.22 -34.65
N LEU A 45 -4.30 25.02 -33.78
CA LEU A 45 -3.11 25.89 -33.71
C LEU A 45 -2.31 25.86 -35.01
N VAL A 46 -2.13 24.67 -35.60
CA VAL A 46 -1.46 24.55 -36.91
C VAL A 46 -2.20 25.36 -37.97
N ARG A 47 -3.53 25.28 -38.02
CA ARG A 47 -4.34 26.06 -38.98
C ARG A 47 -4.25 27.57 -38.74
N LEU A 48 -4.16 28.02 -37.48
CA LEU A 48 -4.01 29.44 -37.14
C LEU A 48 -2.60 29.99 -37.43
N CYS A 49 -1.56 29.19 -37.23
CA CYS A 49 -0.17 29.58 -37.47
C CYS A 49 0.27 29.39 -38.92
N ALA A 50 -0.40 28.52 -39.69
CA ALA A 50 -0.07 28.26 -41.07
C ALA A 50 -0.63 29.36 -41.99
N GLY A 51 0.20 30.37 -42.27
CA GLY A 51 0.00 31.24 -43.43
C GLY A 51 0.24 30.50 -44.75
N ALA A 52 -0.25 31.06 -45.86
CA ALA A 52 -0.14 30.47 -47.20
C ALA A 52 1.30 29.99 -47.50
N GLY A 53 1.48 28.67 -47.60
CA GLY A 53 2.75 28.03 -48.01
C GLY A 53 3.70 27.54 -46.90
N ARG A 54 3.41 27.74 -45.59
CA ARG A 54 4.32 27.32 -44.49
C ARG A 54 3.75 26.27 -43.52
N VAL A 55 2.80 25.47 -43.98
CA VAL A 55 2.06 24.48 -43.15
C VAL A 55 3.01 23.50 -42.45
N GLY A 56 4.01 22.95 -43.15
CA GLY A 56 4.93 21.95 -42.57
C GLY A 56 5.79 22.48 -41.41
N ARG A 57 6.30 23.71 -41.53
CA ARG A 57 7.10 24.33 -40.44
C ARG A 57 6.23 24.71 -39.25
N ALA A 58 5.02 25.22 -39.49
CA ALA A 58 4.06 25.53 -38.43
C ALA A 58 3.65 24.26 -37.67
N ALA A 59 3.33 23.18 -38.40
CA ALA A 59 3.03 21.87 -37.82
C ALA A 59 4.20 21.34 -36.99
N GLY A 60 5.42 21.33 -37.56
CA GLY A 60 6.62 20.85 -36.87
C GLY A 60 6.88 21.61 -35.56
N LEU A 61 6.78 22.94 -35.56
CA LEU A 61 6.98 23.75 -34.36
C LEU A 61 5.92 23.49 -33.28
N VAL A 62 4.64 23.47 -33.66
CA VAL A 62 3.52 23.23 -32.73
C VAL A 62 3.66 21.87 -32.06
N TYR A 63 3.92 20.82 -32.83
CA TYR A 63 4.10 19.49 -32.27
C TYR A 63 5.38 19.37 -31.42
N ALA A 64 6.50 19.96 -31.84
CA ALA A 64 7.73 19.96 -31.04
C ALA A 64 7.55 20.65 -29.68
N LEU A 65 6.91 21.82 -29.66
CA LEU A 65 6.59 22.53 -28.41
C LEU A 65 5.60 21.75 -27.55
N SER A 66 4.58 21.13 -28.17
CA SER A 66 3.63 20.28 -27.46
C SER A 66 4.34 19.09 -26.79
N THR A 67 5.23 18.41 -27.49
CA THR A 67 5.97 17.26 -26.94
C THR A 67 6.87 17.69 -25.78
N LEU A 68 7.66 18.76 -25.95
CA LEU A 68 8.51 19.28 -24.88
C LEU A 68 7.69 19.72 -23.66
N GLY A 69 6.58 20.41 -23.89
CA GLY A 69 5.65 20.82 -22.84
C GLY A 69 5.03 19.63 -22.10
N SER A 70 4.62 18.59 -22.83
CA SER A 70 4.08 17.35 -22.23
C SER A 70 5.13 16.61 -21.41
N MET A 71 6.37 16.49 -21.91
CA MET A 71 7.47 15.87 -21.15
C MET A 71 7.75 16.63 -19.87
N ALA A 72 7.90 17.96 -19.95
CA ALA A 72 8.09 18.80 -18.78
C ALA A 72 6.90 18.71 -17.81
N GLY A 73 5.68 18.74 -18.33
CA GLY A 73 4.45 18.62 -17.54
C GLY A 73 4.36 17.30 -16.79
N ILE A 74 4.70 16.17 -17.43
CA ILE A 74 4.75 14.85 -16.79
C ILE A 74 5.78 14.85 -15.66
N LEU A 75 7.00 15.34 -15.92
CA LEU A 75 8.06 15.37 -14.90
C LEU A 75 7.69 16.26 -13.70
N VAL A 76 7.20 17.48 -13.96
CA VAL A 76 6.75 18.42 -12.92
C VAL A 76 5.59 17.84 -12.13
N THR A 77 4.64 17.18 -12.78
CA THR A 77 3.46 16.64 -12.11
C THR A 77 3.83 15.45 -11.22
N ILE A 78 4.58 14.49 -11.76
CA ILE A 78 4.92 13.23 -11.07
C ILE A 78 5.95 13.46 -9.96
N PHE A 79 6.99 14.24 -10.21
CA PHE A 79 8.10 14.37 -9.25
C PHE A 79 7.96 15.56 -8.30
N TRP A 80 7.10 16.54 -8.59
CA TRP A 80 6.97 17.73 -7.77
C TRP A 80 5.55 18.02 -7.30
N LEU A 81 4.58 18.21 -8.19
CA LEU A 81 3.23 18.62 -7.79
C LEU A 81 2.51 17.56 -6.96
N ILE A 82 2.40 16.32 -7.44
CA ILE A 82 1.69 15.25 -6.72
C ILE A 82 2.36 14.94 -5.36
N PRO A 83 3.69 14.74 -5.26
CA PRO A 83 4.34 14.47 -3.98
C PRO A 83 4.20 15.60 -2.94
N THR A 84 4.21 16.87 -3.37
CA THR A 84 4.19 18.01 -2.44
C THR A 84 2.79 18.53 -2.12
N ALA A 85 1.88 18.54 -3.08
CA ALA A 85 0.56 19.17 -2.98
C ALA A 85 -0.60 18.14 -2.95
N GLY A 86 -0.31 16.87 -3.24
CA GLY A 86 -1.30 15.82 -3.42
C GLY A 86 -1.99 15.87 -4.79
N THR A 87 -2.68 14.79 -5.15
CA THR A 87 -3.36 14.64 -6.42
C THR A 87 -4.53 15.62 -6.54
N GLU A 88 -5.29 15.79 -5.46
CA GLU A 88 -6.47 16.67 -5.46
C GLU A 88 -6.11 18.13 -5.75
N THR A 89 -5.15 18.68 -5.00
CA THR A 89 -4.71 20.07 -5.16
C THR A 89 -4.07 20.28 -6.52
N THR A 90 -3.29 19.31 -7.00
CA THR A 90 -2.68 19.36 -8.33
C THR A 90 -3.75 19.44 -9.42
N LEU A 91 -4.76 18.56 -9.39
CA LEU A 91 -5.86 18.57 -10.35
C LEU A 91 -6.67 19.87 -10.28
N ARG A 92 -6.97 20.36 -9.06
CA ARG A 92 -7.66 21.65 -8.85
C ARG A 92 -6.89 22.81 -9.49
N SER A 93 -5.60 22.93 -9.20
CA SER A 93 -4.74 23.98 -9.74
C SER A 93 -4.64 23.90 -11.26
N LEU A 94 -4.47 22.71 -11.83
CA LEU A 94 -4.43 22.52 -13.28
C LEU A 94 -5.76 22.90 -13.95
N CYS A 95 -6.89 22.57 -13.31
CA CYS A 95 -8.20 23.04 -13.77
C CYS A 95 -8.28 24.57 -13.75
N VAL A 96 -7.90 25.23 -12.65
CA VAL A 96 -7.91 26.71 -12.55
C VAL A 96 -7.03 27.34 -13.62
N ILE A 97 -5.79 26.85 -13.80
CA ILE A 97 -4.87 27.35 -14.84
C ILE A 97 -5.48 27.19 -16.23
N SER A 98 -6.08 26.03 -16.52
CA SER A 98 -6.75 25.79 -17.80
C SER A 98 -7.92 26.75 -18.03
N PHE A 99 -8.69 27.06 -16.98
CA PHE A 99 -9.77 28.06 -17.05
C PHE A 99 -9.24 29.47 -17.29
N LEU A 100 -8.20 29.88 -16.58
CA LEU A 100 -7.58 31.20 -16.75
C LEU A 100 -7.04 31.36 -18.18
N MET A 101 -6.39 30.33 -18.72
CA MET A 101 -5.95 30.32 -20.11
C MET A 101 -7.13 30.45 -21.08
N ALA A 102 -8.19 29.66 -20.90
CA ALA A 102 -9.39 29.75 -21.73
C ALA A 102 -10.04 31.14 -21.66
N ALA A 103 -10.06 31.77 -20.48
CA ALA A 103 -10.64 33.10 -20.26
C ALA A 103 -9.98 34.17 -21.14
N THR A 104 -8.66 34.09 -21.35
CA THR A 104 -7.94 35.06 -22.21
C THR A 104 -8.39 35.03 -23.68
N GLY A 105 -8.95 33.90 -24.14
CA GLY A 105 -9.39 33.73 -25.53
C GLY A 105 -10.85 34.11 -25.78
N ILE A 106 -11.65 34.35 -24.74
CA ILE A 106 -13.10 34.56 -24.88
C ILE A 106 -13.39 36.03 -25.19
N ARG A 107 -13.90 36.28 -26.39
CA ARG A 107 -14.30 37.64 -26.84
C ARG A 107 -15.78 37.96 -26.64
N LYS A 108 -16.62 36.96 -26.35
CA LYS A 108 -18.07 37.14 -26.17
C LYS A 108 -18.45 37.01 -24.68
N PRO A 109 -19.11 38.02 -24.07
CA PRO A 109 -19.44 38.01 -22.65
C PRO A 109 -20.40 36.87 -22.26
N THR A 110 -21.24 36.42 -23.18
CA THR A 110 -22.14 35.26 -22.97
C THR A 110 -21.38 33.95 -22.77
N VAL A 111 -20.24 33.77 -23.45
CA VAL A 111 -19.37 32.60 -23.28
C VAL A 111 -18.56 32.71 -21.98
N ALA A 112 -18.16 33.93 -21.60
CA ALA A 112 -17.52 34.17 -20.31
C ALA A 112 -18.47 33.83 -19.14
N LEU A 113 -19.73 34.27 -19.21
CA LEU A 113 -20.79 33.94 -18.23
C LEU A 113 -21.05 32.43 -18.12
N ALA A 114 -20.98 31.68 -19.22
CA ALA A 114 -21.13 30.21 -19.21
C ALA A 114 -19.95 29.47 -18.54
N ILE A 115 -18.78 30.11 -18.46
CA ILE A 115 -17.54 29.53 -17.92
C ILE A 115 -17.35 29.84 -16.43
N VAL A 116 -17.97 30.90 -15.93
CA VAL A 116 -17.93 31.28 -14.50
C VAL A 116 -18.30 30.13 -13.57
N PRO A 117 -19.42 29.39 -13.75
CA PRO A 117 -19.76 28.27 -12.85
C PRO A 117 -18.70 27.15 -12.85
N ILE A 118 -18.01 26.97 -13.98
CA ILE A 118 -17.01 25.92 -14.17
C ILE A 118 -15.67 26.32 -13.53
N ALA A 119 -15.33 27.62 -13.55
CA ALA A 119 -14.21 28.19 -12.83
C ALA A 119 -14.38 28.12 -11.29
N PHE A 120 -15.62 28.01 -10.80
CA PHE A 120 -15.92 27.79 -9.38
C PHE A 120 -15.86 26.31 -8.96
N LEU A 121 -15.86 25.33 -9.88
CA LEU A 121 -15.81 23.90 -9.55
C LEU A 121 -14.58 23.49 -8.71
N PRO A 122 -13.35 24.03 -8.94
CA PRO A 122 -12.20 23.75 -8.10
C PRO A 122 -12.35 24.22 -6.65
N PHE A 123 -13.33 25.08 -6.35
CA PHE A 123 -13.63 25.60 -5.02
C PHE A 123 -14.77 24.84 -4.33
N LEU A 124 -15.38 23.86 -5.00
CA LEU A 124 -16.37 23.00 -4.36
C LEU A 124 -15.75 22.22 -3.17
N PRO A 125 -16.57 21.87 -2.16
CA PRO A 125 -16.12 21.11 -1.01
C PRO A 125 -15.37 19.86 -1.44
N ARG A 126 -14.35 19.47 -0.66
CA ARG A 126 -13.63 18.22 -0.88
C ARG A 126 -14.65 17.08 -0.93
N LEU A 127 -14.57 16.24 -1.96
CA LEU A 127 -15.18 14.92 -1.93
C LEU A 127 -14.36 14.08 -0.94
N GLY A 128 -14.51 14.40 0.34
CA GLY A 128 -13.83 13.73 1.43
C GLY A 128 -14.36 12.32 1.63
N TRP A 129 -13.61 11.55 2.41
CA TRP A 129 -14.10 10.32 3.01
C TRP A 129 -15.38 10.59 3.83
N ALA A 130 -16.23 9.57 3.97
CA ALA A 130 -17.54 9.67 4.62
C ALA A 130 -17.47 10.32 6.03
N GLU A 131 -18.62 10.80 6.51
CA GLU A 131 -18.81 11.29 7.89
C GLU A 131 -18.18 10.33 8.92
N GLY A 132 -17.64 10.89 10.03
CA GLY A 132 -17.02 10.11 11.10
C GLY A 132 -15.50 9.91 11.00
N SER A 133 -14.82 10.54 10.03
CA SER A 133 -13.35 10.53 9.97
C SER A 133 -12.76 11.44 11.05
N VAL A 134 -11.85 10.92 11.88
CA VAL A 134 -11.11 11.74 12.86
C VAL A 134 -9.97 12.48 12.16
N TRP A 135 -9.30 11.80 11.23
CA TRP A 135 -8.21 12.37 10.46
C TRP A 135 -8.09 11.72 9.09
N THR A 136 -7.65 12.50 8.11
CA THR A 136 -7.35 12.04 6.76
C THR A 136 -6.06 12.69 6.25
N ALA A 137 -5.32 11.96 5.43
CA ALA A 137 -4.18 12.48 4.70
C ALA A 137 -4.00 11.75 3.37
N GLU A 138 -3.29 12.40 2.46
CA GLU A 138 -2.80 11.81 1.21
C GLU A 138 -1.27 11.73 1.29
N SER A 139 -0.73 10.56 1.00
CA SER A 139 0.69 10.34 0.80
C SER A 139 0.95 9.93 -0.66
N SER A 140 2.22 9.79 -1.04
CA SER A 140 2.58 9.22 -2.35
C SER A 140 2.21 7.75 -2.52
N TYR A 141 1.77 7.08 -1.45
CA TYR A 141 1.48 5.65 -1.41
C TYR A 141 0.00 5.36 -1.17
N ASN A 142 -0.65 6.10 -0.26
CA ASN A 142 -2.01 5.82 0.17
C ASN A 142 -2.82 7.09 0.45
N LEU A 143 -4.12 6.96 0.29
CA LEU A 143 -5.10 7.78 0.99
C LEU A 143 -5.31 7.17 2.38
N VAL A 144 -4.86 7.88 3.42
CA VAL A 144 -4.90 7.42 4.82
C VAL A 144 -6.10 8.02 5.52
N ARG A 145 -6.84 7.19 6.25
CA ARG A 145 -7.97 7.60 7.08
C ARG A 145 -7.89 6.95 8.45
N VAL A 146 -8.16 7.74 9.48
CA VAL A 146 -8.30 7.27 10.87
C VAL A 146 -9.73 7.51 11.32
N ILE A 147 -10.33 6.46 11.87
CA ILE A 147 -11.69 6.45 12.42
C ILE A 147 -11.63 5.96 13.85
N GLN A 148 -12.50 6.50 14.69
CA GLN A 148 -12.75 5.99 16.03
C GLN A 148 -14.16 5.39 16.08
N ASN A 149 -14.27 4.11 16.43
CA ASN A 149 -15.53 3.42 16.65
C ASN A 149 -15.57 2.90 18.09
N GLY A 150 -16.30 3.60 18.97
CA GLY A 150 -16.28 3.33 20.40
C GLY A 150 -14.86 3.46 20.98
N THR A 151 -14.32 2.37 21.53
CA THR A 151 -12.95 2.31 22.08
C THR A 151 -11.90 1.97 21.04
N GLN A 152 -12.29 1.63 19.80
CA GLN A 152 -11.37 1.17 18.77
C GLN A 152 -10.96 2.30 17.82
N TRP A 153 -9.66 2.34 17.53
CA TRP A 153 -9.06 3.13 16.46
C TRP A 153 -8.81 2.24 15.26
N LEU A 154 -9.24 2.69 14.08
CA LEU A 154 -9.11 1.95 12.83
C LEU A 154 -8.33 2.78 11.81
N LEU A 155 -7.28 2.19 11.25
CA LEU A 155 -6.52 2.73 10.13
C LEU A 155 -7.08 2.13 8.85
N GLN A 156 -7.59 2.98 7.95
CA GLN A 156 -8.07 2.59 6.63
C GLN A 156 -7.18 3.19 5.55
N LEU A 157 -6.83 2.40 4.55
CA LEU A 157 -6.01 2.84 3.41
C LEU A 157 -6.78 2.64 2.11
N ASN A 158 -6.91 3.70 1.30
CA ASN A 158 -7.48 3.73 -0.05
C ASN A 158 -8.97 3.36 -0.21
N HIS A 159 -9.51 2.45 0.60
CA HIS A 159 -10.89 2.00 0.55
C HIS A 159 -11.51 1.83 1.95
N PRO A 160 -12.80 2.18 2.17
CA PRO A 160 -13.45 2.04 3.49
C PRO A 160 -13.51 0.62 4.04
N ALA A 161 -13.45 -0.41 3.18
CA ALA A 161 -13.40 -1.81 3.62
C ALA A 161 -11.97 -2.30 3.92
N SER A 162 -10.94 -1.52 3.57
CA SER A 162 -9.54 -1.91 3.73
C SER A 162 -9.01 -1.42 5.08
N ILE A 163 -9.24 -2.22 6.13
CA ILE A 163 -8.75 -1.94 7.49
C ILE A 163 -7.36 -2.57 7.64
N HIS A 164 -6.35 -1.73 7.81
CA HIS A 164 -4.94 -2.13 7.90
C HIS A 164 -4.42 -2.23 9.33
N THR A 165 -5.03 -1.52 10.27
CA THR A 165 -4.67 -1.65 11.68
C THR A 165 -5.85 -1.34 12.58
N ILE A 166 -6.03 -2.15 13.61
CA ILE A 166 -7.01 -1.92 14.68
C ILE A 166 -6.25 -1.82 15.99
N ARG A 167 -6.59 -0.80 16.78
CA ARG A 167 -6.17 -0.67 18.18
C ARG A 167 -7.41 -0.55 19.04
N ASP A 168 -7.51 -1.41 20.05
CA ASP A 168 -8.44 -1.17 21.15
C ASP A 168 -7.77 -0.30 22.23
N ALA A 169 -8.43 0.77 22.64
CA ALA A 169 -7.98 1.60 23.76
C ALA A 169 -8.18 0.91 25.12
N SER A 170 -9.14 -0.03 25.22
CA SER A 170 -9.47 -0.74 26.47
C SER A 170 -8.54 -1.91 26.77
N GLY A 171 -7.77 -2.35 25.78
CA GLY A 171 -7.02 -3.60 25.84
C GLY A 171 -5.70 -3.54 25.12
N ILE A 172 -4.88 -4.55 25.38
CA ILE A 172 -3.59 -4.73 24.74
C ILE A 172 -3.74 -5.57 23.46
N TRP A 173 -4.53 -6.64 23.55
CA TRP A 173 -4.81 -7.56 22.45
C TRP A 173 -5.93 -7.03 21.58
N THR A 174 -5.74 -7.14 20.27
CA THR A 174 -6.66 -6.58 19.27
C THR A 174 -7.80 -7.51 18.93
N GLY A 175 -7.64 -8.82 19.11
CA GLY A 175 -8.61 -9.77 18.58
C GLY A 175 -8.27 -10.29 17.17
N TYR A 176 -7.17 -9.81 16.57
CA TYR A 176 -6.81 -10.08 15.18
C TYR A 176 -5.43 -10.74 15.04
N TYR A 177 -4.99 -10.97 13.81
CA TYR A 177 -3.74 -11.66 13.51
C TYR A 177 -2.51 -10.95 14.09
N TYR A 178 -2.52 -9.61 14.21
CA TYR A 178 -1.41 -8.81 14.73
C TYR A 178 -0.89 -9.30 16.09
N ASP A 179 -1.80 -9.82 16.91
CA ASP A 179 -1.49 -10.35 18.24
C ASP A 179 -0.49 -11.51 18.18
N HIS A 180 -0.52 -12.32 17.11
CA HIS A 180 0.31 -13.50 16.96
C HIS A 180 1.78 -13.16 16.70
N PHE A 181 2.11 -11.94 16.27
CA PHE A 181 3.50 -11.47 16.21
C PHE A 181 4.19 -11.49 17.58
N ALA A 182 3.44 -11.45 18.68
CA ALA A 182 3.97 -11.62 20.03
C ALA A 182 4.58 -13.01 20.29
N LEU A 183 4.28 -14.02 19.46
CA LEU A 183 4.92 -15.33 19.55
C LEU A 183 6.41 -15.30 19.23
N GLY A 184 6.88 -14.34 18.43
CA GLY A 184 8.27 -14.26 18.00
C GLY A 184 9.25 -14.35 19.17
N PRO A 185 9.18 -13.43 20.15
CA PRO A 185 10.04 -13.47 21.33
C PRO A 185 9.84 -14.66 22.28
N LEU A 186 8.71 -15.39 22.16
CA LEU A 186 8.47 -16.63 22.92
C LEU A 186 9.13 -17.84 22.23
N LEU A 187 9.30 -17.77 20.91
CA LEU A 187 9.91 -18.81 20.09
C LEU A 187 11.43 -18.65 20.02
N VAL A 188 11.95 -17.43 19.91
CA VAL A 188 13.39 -17.13 19.89
C VAL A 188 13.72 -16.01 20.88
N PRO A 189 14.86 -16.07 21.60
CA PRO A 189 15.30 -14.95 22.43
C PRO A 189 15.55 -13.71 21.56
N THR A 190 14.75 -12.66 21.74
CA THR A 190 14.80 -11.47 20.90
C THR A 190 15.46 -10.30 21.63
N ARG A 191 16.66 -9.90 21.18
CA ARG A 191 17.31 -8.65 21.61
C ARG A 191 17.18 -7.55 20.56
N ARG A 192 17.23 -7.93 19.27
CA ARG A 192 16.99 -7.03 18.15
C ARG A 192 15.92 -7.61 17.22
N ALA A 193 14.90 -6.81 16.95
CA ALA A 193 13.84 -7.15 16.00
C ALA A 193 13.80 -6.16 14.84
N LEU A 194 13.45 -6.66 13.66
CA LEU A 194 13.16 -5.87 12.47
C LEU A 194 11.69 -6.05 12.12
N VAL A 195 10.94 -4.95 12.02
CA VAL A 195 9.55 -4.94 11.54
C VAL A 195 9.54 -4.29 10.16
N LEU A 196 9.12 -5.03 9.15
CA LEU A 196 9.00 -4.57 7.77
C LEU A 196 7.51 -4.44 7.46
N GLY A 197 7.05 -3.21 7.24
CA GLY A 197 5.62 -2.86 7.25
C GLY A 197 5.12 -2.78 8.70
N MET A 198 5.21 -1.59 9.29
CA MET A 198 4.80 -1.43 10.70
C MET A 198 3.30 -1.15 10.83
N GLY A 199 2.64 -0.72 9.75
CA GLY A 199 1.26 -0.24 9.81
C GLY A 199 1.12 0.85 10.88
N ALA A 200 0.04 0.81 11.66
CA ALA A 200 -0.10 1.70 12.81
C ALA A 200 0.60 1.19 14.10
N GLY A 201 1.49 0.20 14.01
CA GLY A 201 2.36 -0.26 15.10
C GLY A 201 1.82 -1.39 15.99
N SER A 202 0.79 -2.12 15.56
CA SER A 202 0.23 -3.22 16.37
C SER A 202 1.22 -4.32 16.69
N SER A 203 2.09 -4.69 15.75
CA SER A 203 3.15 -5.69 15.97
C SER A 203 4.23 -5.18 16.94
N VAL A 204 4.61 -3.90 16.84
CA VAL A 204 5.54 -3.25 17.78
C VAL A 204 4.96 -3.25 19.20
N ARG A 205 3.67 -2.90 19.35
CA ARG A 205 2.97 -2.94 20.63
C ARG A 205 2.93 -4.35 21.21
N SER A 206 2.64 -5.36 20.39
CA SER A 206 2.59 -6.75 20.85
C SER A 206 3.97 -7.28 21.28
N MET A 207 5.04 -6.88 20.58
CA MET A 207 6.42 -7.18 20.98
C MET A 207 6.84 -6.52 22.29
N ARG A 208 6.39 -5.29 22.58
CA ARG A 208 6.72 -4.62 23.86
C ARG A 208 6.20 -5.38 25.09
N ILE A 209 5.23 -6.27 24.91
CA ILE A 209 4.70 -7.15 25.97
C ILE A 209 5.63 -8.35 26.19
N THR A 210 6.09 -8.98 25.11
CA THR A 210 6.83 -10.25 25.16
C THR A 210 8.34 -10.08 25.18
N ALA A 211 8.84 -8.92 24.74
CA ALA A 211 10.23 -8.50 24.80
C ALA A 211 10.36 -6.98 24.98
N PRO A 212 10.05 -6.44 26.18
CA PRO A 212 10.11 -5.00 26.47
C PRO A 212 11.50 -4.37 26.29
N ASP A 213 12.55 -5.18 26.40
CA ASP A 213 13.94 -4.73 26.27
C ASP A 213 14.52 -4.88 24.85
N ALA A 214 13.76 -5.43 23.90
CA ALA A 214 14.23 -5.57 22.53
C ALA A 214 14.31 -4.22 21.81
N ILE A 215 15.42 -3.99 21.12
CA ILE A 215 15.57 -2.88 20.17
C ILE A 215 14.83 -3.25 18.89
N VAL A 216 13.93 -2.39 18.44
CA VAL A 216 13.10 -2.61 17.25
C VAL A 216 13.47 -1.58 16.20
N ASP A 217 13.94 -2.04 15.05
CA ASP A 217 13.98 -1.23 13.83
C ASP A 217 12.67 -1.48 13.06
N ALA A 218 11.83 -0.47 12.92
CA ALA A 218 10.57 -0.54 12.19
C ALA A 218 10.68 0.24 10.87
N VAL A 219 10.44 -0.41 9.74
CA VAL A 219 10.54 0.17 8.40
C VAL A 219 9.15 0.26 7.79
N GLU A 220 8.72 1.48 7.50
CA GLU A 220 7.42 1.79 6.90
C GLU A 220 7.64 2.70 5.71
N ILE A 221 6.99 2.39 4.59
CA ILE A 221 7.18 3.18 3.37
C ILE A 221 6.40 4.49 3.42
N ASP A 222 5.26 4.51 4.13
CA ASP A 222 4.33 5.63 4.16
C ASP A 222 4.50 6.54 5.40
N PRO A 223 5.03 7.77 5.26
CA PRO A 223 5.19 8.69 6.39
C PRO A 223 3.86 9.08 7.04
N LYS A 224 2.73 9.05 6.32
CA LYS A 224 1.41 9.38 6.86
C LYS A 224 0.84 8.25 7.70
N VAL A 225 1.24 7.01 7.42
CA VAL A 225 0.95 5.87 8.30
C VAL A 225 1.73 5.98 9.61
N VAL A 226 3.01 6.38 9.57
CA VAL A 226 3.81 6.64 10.79
C VAL A 226 3.24 7.80 11.61
N GLU A 227 2.85 8.90 10.95
CA GLU A 227 2.16 10.02 11.60
C GLU A 227 0.87 9.54 12.29
N ALA A 228 0.11 8.66 11.64
CA ALA A 228 -1.09 8.10 12.24
C ALA A 228 -0.78 7.19 13.44
N ALA A 229 0.22 6.33 13.30
CA ALA A 229 0.67 5.38 14.32
C ALA A 229 0.97 6.08 15.66
N THR A 230 1.70 7.19 15.56
CA THR A 230 2.14 8.00 16.72
C THR A 230 1.01 8.80 17.36
N ARG A 231 0.13 9.41 16.56
CA ARG A 231 -0.96 10.26 17.07
C ARG A 231 -2.15 9.50 17.64
N TRP A 232 -2.57 8.42 16.99
CA TRP A 232 -3.83 7.73 17.34
C TRP A 232 -3.65 6.28 17.78
N PHE A 233 -2.55 5.62 17.39
CA PHE A 233 -2.34 4.19 17.68
C PHE A 233 -1.33 3.93 18.80
N GLY A 234 -0.83 4.98 19.45
CA GLY A 234 -0.06 4.86 20.69
C GLY A 234 1.34 4.30 20.49
N VAL A 235 1.89 4.44 19.28
CA VAL A 235 3.32 4.28 19.05
C VAL A 235 4.04 5.45 19.69
N ASP A 236 4.89 5.15 20.68
CA ASP A 236 5.71 6.17 21.34
C ASP A 236 6.96 6.44 20.51
N ALA A 237 6.98 7.57 19.80
CA ALA A 237 8.13 8.01 19.01
C ALA A 237 9.35 8.41 19.88
N THR A 238 9.18 8.54 21.19
CA THR A 238 10.26 8.86 22.14
C THR A 238 10.89 7.62 22.77
N ASP A 239 10.36 6.42 22.50
CA ASP A 239 10.93 5.17 22.97
C ASP A 239 12.36 4.98 22.41
N PRO A 240 13.41 4.99 23.26
CA PRO A 240 14.80 4.87 22.79
C PRO A 240 15.12 3.49 22.20
N ARG A 241 14.21 2.52 22.32
CA ARG A 241 14.35 1.17 21.78
C ARG A 241 13.51 0.97 20.52
N LEU A 242 12.87 2.02 19.99
CA LEU A 242 12.10 1.97 18.74
C LEU A 242 12.69 2.96 17.73
N ASN A 243 13.34 2.43 16.70
CA ASN A 243 13.84 3.23 15.59
C ASN A 243 12.86 3.11 14.41
N ILE A 244 12.16 4.18 14.08
CA ILE A 244 11.23 4.21 12.94
C ILE A 244 11.95 4.78 11.72
N HIS A 245 11.93 4.03 10.63
CA HIS A 245 12.56 4.39 9.35
C HIS A 245 11.49 4.52 8.28
N VAL A 246 11.31 5.73 7.75
CA VAL A 246 10.44 5.96 6.58
C VAL A 246 11.21 5.60 5.32
N ALA A 247 11.05 4.37 4.83
CA ALA A 247 11.79 3.87 3.68
C ALA A 247 11.13 2.64 3.03
N ASP A 248 11.52 2.36 1.78
CA ASP A 248 11.26 1.07 1.16
C ASP A 248 12.05 -0.03 1.86
N ALA A 249 11.38 -1.14 2.21
CA ALA A 249 11.95 -2.23 2.99
C ALA A 249 13.18 -2.87 2.33
N ARG A 250 13.10 -3.23 1.04
CA ARG A 250 14.20 -3.91 0.33
C ARG A 250 15.39 -2.99 0.14
N ARG A 251 15.14 -1.72 -0.22
CA ARG A 251 16.18 -0.70 -0.36
C ARG A 251 16.87 -0.44 0.98
N TRP A 252 16.12 -0.28 2.05
CA TRP A 252 16.66 -0.04 3.39
C TRP A 252 17.49 -1.22 3.88
N MET A 253 17.02 -2.46 3.71
CA MET A 253 17.78 -3.67 4.08
C MET A 253 19.07 -3.84 3.28
N SER A 254 19.09 -3.36 2.03
CA SER A 254 20.29 -3.43 1.19
C SER A 254 21.39 -2.49 1.68
N SER A 255 21.04 -1.33 2.25
CA SER A 255 22.00 -0.36 2.78
C SER A 255 22.38 -0.57 4.26
N HIS A 256 21.59 -1.30 5.04
CA HIS A 256 21.84 -1.55 6.46
C HIS A 256 22.39 -2.96 6.69
N ARG A 257 23.35 -3.11 7.60
CA ARG A 257 24.07 -4.38 7.86
C ARG A 257 23.85 -4.96 9.26
N ALA A 258 23.01 -4.35 10.08
CA ALA A 258 22.65 -4.91 11.38
C ALA A 258 21.99 -6.29 11.20
N THR A 259 22.18 -7.15 12.21
CA THR A 259 21.57 -8.48 12.25
C THR A 259 20.49 -8.56 13.33
N TYR A 260 19.49 -9.40 13.08
CA TYR A 260 18.26 -9.49 13.87
C TYR A 260 18.00 -10.92 14.35
N ASP A 261 17.45 -11.04 15.56
CA ASP A 261 16.95 -12.31 16.12
C ASP A 261 15.54 -12.61 15.61
N LEU A 262 14.78 -11.56 15.33
CA LEU A 262 13.40 -11.64 14.87
C LEU A 262 13.18 -10.68 13.70
N VAL A 263 12.62 -11.18 12.61
CA VAL A 263 12.13 -10.37 11.49
C VAL A 263 10.63 -10.58 11.37
N GLN A 264 9.85 -9.51 11.35
CA GLN A 264 8.42 -9.54 11.12
C GLN A 264 8.12 -8.86 9.78
N LEU A 265 7.39 -9.54 8.91
CA LEU A 265 7.03 -9.07 7.59
C LEU A 265 5.50 -8.98 7.49
N ASP A 266 4.99 -7.75 7.45
CA ASP A 266 3.56 -7.44 7.36
C ASP A 266 3.37 -6.29 6.36
N ILE A 267 3.67 -6.56 5.09
CA ILE A 267 3.68 -5.55 4.03
C ILE A 267 2.56 -5.81 3.05
N TYR A 268 1.69 -4.82 2.91
CA TYR A 268 0.65 -4.78 1.89
C TYR A 268 0.63 -3.41 1.23
N GLN A 269 0.23 -3.38 -0.04
CA GLN A 269 0.02 -2.16 -0.81
C GLN A 269 -1.43 -2.13 -1.30
N GLY A 270 -2.16 -1.09 -0.92
CA GLY A 270 -3.57 -0.96 -1.30
C GLY A 270 -4.47 -2.02 -0.63
N ASN A 271 -4.94 -2.98 -1.42
CA ASN A 271 -5.79 -4.10 -0.99
C ASN A 271 -4.91 -5.27 -0.43
N PRO A 272 -5.25 -6.58 -0.43
CA PRO A 272 -4.35 -7.60 0.11
C PRO A 272 -3.22 -7.97 -0.87
N TYR A 273 -2.63 -6.98 -1.55
CA TYR A 273 -1.52 -7.18 -2.48
C TYR A 273 -0.20 -7.02 -1.74
N ILE A 274 0.61 -8.07 -1.76
CA ILE A 274 1.99 -8.02 -1.25
C ILE A 274 2.90 -7.58 -2.41
N PRO A 275 3.76 -6.55 -2.26
CA PRO A 275 4.69 -6.15 -3.31
C PRO A 275 5.61 -7.31 -3.71
N PHE A 276 5.60 -7.70 -4.99
CA PHE A 276 6.22 -8.96 -5.43
C PHE A 276 7.71 -9.06 -5.07
N TYR A 277 8.44 -7.93 -5.14
CA TYR A 277 9.88 -7.86 -4.88
C TYR A 277 10.26 -8.06 -3.41
N LEU A 278 9.27 -8.21 -2.50
CA LEU A 278 9.45 -8.46 -1.06
C LEU A 278 9.10 -9.90 -0.67
N VAL A 279 8.87 -10.77 -1.65
CA VAL A 279 8.50 -12.18 -1.41
C VAL A 279 9.20 -13.15 -2.36
N THR A 280 10.32 -12.71 -2.94
CA THR A 280 11.16 -13.53 -3.81
C THR A 280 12.22 -14.29 -3.03
N GLU A 281 12.77 -15.34 -3.61
CA GLU A 281 13.92 -16.05 -3.07
C GLU A 281 15.11 -15.11 -2.83
N GLU A 282 15.37 -14.17 -3.73
CA GLU A 282 16.43 -13.16 -3.60
C GLU A 282 16.20 -12.24 -2.40
N PHE A 283 14.97 -11.77 -2.20
CA PHE A 283 14.63 -10.98 -1.03
C PHE A 283 14.77 -11.80 0.26
N PHE A 284 14.28 -13.04 0.28
CA PHE A 284 14.44 -13.89 1.47
C PHE A 284 15.90 -14.24 1.76
N ARG A 285 16.76 -14.39 0.74
CA ARG A 285 18.22 -14.54 0.92
C ARG A 285 18.85 -13.27 1.50
N LEU A 286 18.44 -12.09 1.02
CA LEU A 286 18.85 -10.81 1.62
C LEU A 286 18.43 -10.77 3.10
N THR A 287 17.18 -11.13 3.41
CA THR A 287 16.68 -11.18 4.78
C THR A 287 17.47 -12.17 5.63
N ARG A 288 17.73 -13.38 5.14
CA ARG A 288 18.55 -14.38 5.84
C ARG A 288 19.96 -13.87 6.14
N SER A 289 20.56 -13.07 5.25
CA SER A 289 21.87 -12.44 5.46
C SER A 289 21.90 -11.34 6.53
N ARG A 290 20.71 -10.89 6.97
CA ARG A 290 20.49 -9.93 8.07
C ARG A 290 19.95 -10.59 9.33
N MET A 291 19.96 -11.92 9.40
CA MET A 291 19.47 -12.66 10.57
C MET A 291 20.60 -13.37 11.28
N ASN A 292 20.54 -13.38 12.61
CA ASN A 292 21.45 -14.17 13.45
C ASN A 292 21.24 -15.68 13.22
N ASP A 293 22.17 -16.50 13.72
CA ASP A 293 22.12 -17.95 13.50
C ASP A 293 20.95 -18.65 14.14
N ASP A 294 20.42 -18.14 15.26
CA ASP A 294 19.21 -18.64 15.93
C ASP A 294 18.12 -17.57 15.91
N ALA A 295 17.50 -17.39 14.74
CA ALA A 295 16.56 -16.34 14.46
C ALA A 295 15.29 -16.87 13.78
N LEU A 296 14.25 -16.04 13.78
CA LEU A 296 12.94 -16.34 13.24
C LEU A 296 12.47 -15.21 12.32
N LEU A 297 11.96 -15.58 11.16
CA LEU A 297 11.15 -14.71 10.31
C LEU A 297 9.68 -15.10 10.50
N MET A 298 8.85 -14.10 10.81
CA MET A 298 7.40 -14.22 10.87
C MET A 298 6.79 -13.40 9.74
N MET A 299 5.89 -13.99 8.97
CA MET A 299 5.24 -13.30 7.85
C MET A 299 3.74 -13.52 7.90
N ASN A 300 2.98 -12.42 7.93
CA ASN A 300 1.54 -12.47 7.75
C ASN A 300 1.21 -12.67 6.27
N VAL A 301 0.29 -13.59 5.97
CA VAL A 301 -0.20 -13.87 4.63
C VAL A 301 -1.72 -13.94 4.65
N PHE A 302 -2.35 -13.01 3.92
CA PHE A 302 -3.76 -13.10 3.59
C PHE A 302 -3.95 -13.97 2.34
N ASP A 303 -4.56 -15.13 2.52
CA ASP A 303 -5.05 -16.00 1.46
C ASP A 303 -6.38 -16.65 1.88
N ALA A 304 -7.48 -16.10 1.37
CA ALA A 304 -8.84 -16.56 1.65
C ALA A 304 -9.41 -17.45 0.53
N GLY A 305 -8.58 -17.87 -0.43
CA GLY A 305 -9.01 -18.72 -1.53
C GLY A 305 -9.40 -20.13 -1.06
N THR A 306 -10.26 -20.81 -1.82
CA THR A 306 -10.63 -22.22 -1.58
C THR A 306 -9.41 -23.15 -1.56
N GLU A 307 -8.41 -22.84 -2.37
CA GLU A 307 -7.06 -23.41 -2.34
C GLU A 307 -6.05 -22.26 -2.09
N PRO A 308 -5.35 -22.22 -0.95
CA PRO A 308 -4.51 -21.09 -0.59
C PRO A 308 -3.16 -21.11 -1.35
N LYS A 309 -3.21 -20.82 -2.65
CA LYS A 309 -2.09 -20.91 -3.59
C LYS A 309 -0.98 -19.90 -3.29
N LEU A 310 -1.34 -18.68 -2.86
CA LEU A 310 -0.36 -17.66 -2.51
C LEU A 310 0.41 -18.09 -1.25
N LEU A 311 -0.30 -18.56 -0.23
CA LEU A 311 0.32 -19.09 1.00
C LEU A 311 1.31 -20.22 0.70
N PHE A 312 0.93 -21.19 -0.13
CA PHE A 312 1.81 -22.31 -0.46
C PHE A 312 3.01 -21.88 -1.31
N ALA A 313 2.85 -20.96 -2.26
CA ALA A 313 3.96 -20.43 -3.05
C ALA A 313 4.97 -19.66 -2.18
N LEU A 314 4.49 -18.84 -1.24
CA LEU A 314 5.33 -18.13 -0.28
C LEU A 314 6.10 -19.10 0.63
N ALA A 315 5.42 -20.12 1.15
CA ALA A 315 6.07 -21.15 1.95
C ALA A 315 7.11 -21.95 1.15
N ALA A 316 6.82 -22.31 -0.10
CA ALA A 316 7.76 -23.00 -0.99
C ALA A 316 9.00 -22.14 -1.29
N THR A 317 8.81 -20.82 -1.42
CA THR A 317 9.90 -19.86 -1.64
C THR A 317 10.77 -19.71 -0.38
N LEU A 318 10.17 -19.55 0.80
CA LEU A 318 10.91 -19.52 2.07
C LEU A 318 11.74 -20.79 2.30
N ARG A 319 11.22 -21.97 1.92
CA ARG A 319 11.93 -23.25 2.05
C ARG A 319 13.20 -23.37 1.20
N ARG A 320 13.40 -22.48 0.20
CA ARG A 320 14.68 -22.40 -0.54
C ARG A 320 15.80 -21.78 0.28
N VAL A 321 15.44 -21.02 1.32
CA VAL A 321 16.37 -20.21 2.12
C VAL A 321 16.44 -20.68 3.57
N PHE A 322 15.31 -21.12 4.13
CA PHE A 322 15.19 -21.47 5.54
C PHE A 322 15.01 -22.99 5.74
N PRO A 323 15.76 -23.62 6.66
CA PRO A 323 15.69 -25.07 6.91
C PRO A 323 14.37 -25.53 7.54
N SER A 324 13.58 -24.64 8.15
CA SER A 324 12.30 -25.00 8.75
C SER A 324 11.27 -23.89 8.51
N VAL A 325 10.17 -24.26 7.86
CA VAL A 325 9.06 -23.37 7.53
C VAL A 325 7.75 -24.01 7.97
N MET A 326 7.01 -23.32 8.82
CA MET A 326 5.74 -23.76 9.38
C MET A 326 4.67 -22.69 9.18
N VAL A 327 3.40 -23.08 9.31
CA VAL A 327 2.26 -22.18 9.21
C VAL A 327 1.34 -22.34 10.41
N GLY A 328 0.83 -21.22 10.93
CA GLY A 328 -0.27 -21.19 11.87
C GLY A 328 -1.42 -20.32 11.34
N GLN A 329 -2.64 -20.84 11.33
CA GLN A 329 -3.80 -20.08 10.88
C GLN A 329 -4.30 -19.16 12.01
N THR A 330 -4.26 -17.85 11.80
CA THR A 330 -4.53 -16.86 12.86
C THR A 330 -5.97 -16.37 12.87
N SER A 331 -6.61 -16.30 11.70
CA SER A 331 -8.02 -15.94 11.54
C SER A 331 -8.50 -16.41 10.16
N PRO A 332 -9.81 -16.34 9.85
CA PRO A 332 -10.29 -16.59 8.49
C PRO A 332 -9.49 -15.75 7.47
N GLY A 333 -8.94 -16.43 6.46
CA GLY A 333 -8.10 -15.83 5.42
C GLY A 333 -6.68 -15.42 5.83
N ASN A 334 -6.31 -15.34 7.12
CA ASN A 334 -4.95 -14.94 7.52
C ASN A 334 -4.18 -16.12 8.12
N SER A 335 -2.94 -16.26 7.66
CA SER A 335 -1.99 -17.26 8.13
C SER A 335 -0.66 -16.59 8.47
N MET A 336 -0.04 -17.04 9.55
CA MET A 336 1.31 -16.66 9.94
C MET A 336 2.28 -17.74 9.47
N LEU A 337 3.24 -17.37 8.63
CA LEU A 337 4.38 -18.22 8.28
C LEU A 337 5.51 -17.99 9.28
N PHE A 338 6.14 -19.07 9.71
CA PHE A 338 7.29 -19.07 10.61
C PHE A 338 8.46 -19.73 9.89
N ALA A 339 9.53 -18.99 9.61
CA ALA A 339 10.73 -19.48 8.96
C ALA A 339 11.95 -19.33 9.88
N PHE A 340 12.48 -20.46 10.35
CA PHE A 340 13.59 -20.50 11.30
C PHE A 340 14.92 -20.64 10.57
N THR A 341 15.95 -19.99 11.07
CA THR A 341 17.33 -20.13 10.55
C THR A 341 17.99 -21.45 10.95
N ARG A 342 17.43 -22.14 11.95
CA ARG A 342 17.82 -23.48 12.41
C ARG A 342 16.72 -24.49 12.15
N VAL A 343 17.11 -25.76 12.07
CA VAL A 343 16.15 -26.86 12.03
C VAL A 343 15.33 -26.85 13.34
N ARG A 344 14.01 -26.76 13.23
CA ARG A 344 13.05 -26.84 14.34
C ARG A 344 11.98 -27.87 14.00
N SER A 345 11.63 -28.73 14.95
CA SER A 345 10.50 -29.67 14.79
C SER A 345 9.17 -28.98 15.10
N GLU A 346 8.09 -29.49 14.53
CA GLU A 346 6.75 -28.96 14.77
C GLU A 346 6.36 -29.08 16.25
N GLU A 347 6.73 -30.20 16.88
CA GLU A 347 6.49 -30.46 18.30
C GLU A 347 7.19 -29.44 19.19
N TRP A 348 8.42 -29.06 18.84
CA TRP A 348 9.18 -28.04 19.58
C TRP A 348 8.48 -26.69 19.55
N VAL A 349 7.97 -26.28 18.38
CA VAL A 349 7.27 -25.00 18.23
C VAL A 349 5.92 -25.05 18.95
N ARG A 350 5.13 -26.11 18.77
CA ARG A 350 3.85 -26.31 19.46
C ARG A 350 3.99 -26.28 20.97
N ALA A 351 5.00 -26.98 21.53
CA ALA A 351 5.24 -26.99 22.97
C ALA A 351 5.47 -25.58 23.53
N ARG A 352 6.24 -24.75 22.82
CA ARG A 352 6.47 -23.35 23.21
C ARG A 352 5.22 -22.49 23.10
N VAL A 353 4.42 -22.65 22.04
CA VAL A 353 3.16 -21.92 21.88
C VAL A 353 2.16 -22.26 22.99
N ILE A 354 2.01 -23.54 23.32
CA ILE A 354 1.13 -23.99 24.42
C ILE A 354 1.62 -23.46 25.76
N SER A 355 2.94 -23.38 25.96
CA SER A 355 3.55 -22.80 27.16
C SER A 355 3.45 -21.27 27.25
N ALA A 356 2.98 -20.59 26.19
CA ALA A 356 2.89 -19.14 26.17
C ALA A 356 2.07 -18.63 27.35
N ARG A 357 2.54 -17.58 28.02
CA ARG A 357 1.84 -16.99 29.17
C ARG A 357 0.46 -16.41 28.81
N PHE A 358 0.23 -16.14 27.52
CA PHE A 358 -0.97 -15.48 27.01
C PHE A 358 -1.91 -16.49 26.36
N GLY A 359 -3.07 -16.73 26.99
CA GLY A 359 -4.04 -17.76 26.57
C GLY A 359 -4.43 -17.67 25.10
N ARG A 360 -4.67 -16.45 24.59
CA ARG A 360 -5.02 -16.18 23.19
C ARG A 360 -4.01 -16.71 22.17
N LEU A 361 -2.73 -16.80 22.54
CA LEU A 361 -1.69 -17.28 21.63
C LEU A 361 -1.61 -18.81 21.59
N ARG A 362 -2.15 -19.50 22.60
CA ARG A 362 -2.03 -20.96 22.77
C ARG A 362 -2.83 -21.77 21.75
N ASP A 363 -3.90 -21.17 21.24
CA ASP A 363 -4.84 -21.84 20.34
C ASP A 363 -4.33 -21.91 18.89
N LEU A 364 -3.20 -21.26 18.60
CA LEU A 364 -2.60 -21.28 17.26
C LEU A 364 -2.10 -22.68 16.90
N GLN A 365 -2.80 -23.34 15.98
CA GLN A 365 -2.37 -24.62 15.46
C GLN A 365 -1.24 -24.44 14.44
N ILE A 366 -0.03 -24.83 14.82
CA ILE A 366 1.15 -24.75 13.96
C ILE A 366 1.39 -26.08 13.28
N ARG A 367 1.54 -26.07 11.96
CA ARG A 367 1.86 -27.27 11.16
C ARG A 367 2.99 -27.01 10.18
N ASN A 368 3.74 -28.05 9.86
CA ASN A 368 4.65 -27.99 8.70
C ASN A 368 3.86 -27.76 7.41
N VAL A 369 4.40 -26.92 6.53
CA VAL A 369 3.82 -26.75 5.19
C VAL A 369 4.34 -27.88 4.30
N ALA A 370 3.45 -28.78 3.89
CA ALA A 370 3.74 -29.78 2.88
C ALA A 370 3.93 -29.07 1.53
N ALA A 371 5.16 -29.07 1.02
CA ALA A 371 5.45 -28.53 -0.31
C ALA A 371 5.20 -29.64 -1.34
N SER A 372 4.34 -29.37 -2.32
CA SER A 372 4.29 -30.17 -3.54
C SER A 372 5.41 -29.74 -4.47
N ALA A 373 6.04 -30.67 -5.18
CA ALA A 373 7.06 -30.35 -6.19
C ALA A 373 6.53 -29.42 -7.30
N ALA A 374 5.20 -29.36 -7.50
CA ALA A 374 4.54 -28.51 -8.46
C ALA A 374 4.24 -27.08 -7.95
N THR A 375 4.51 -26.78 -6.68
CA THR A 375 4.24 -25.45 -6.12
C THR A 375 5.26 -24.44 -6.66
N PRO A 376 4.81 -23.30 -7.24
CA PRO A 376 5.72 -22.31 -7.80
C PRO A 376 6.57 -21.66 -6.70
N VAL A 377 7.81 -21.34 -7.07
CA VAL A 377 8.76 -20.55 -6.25
C VAL A 377 8.88 -19.18 -6.87
N PHE A 378 8.81 -18.14 -6.04
CA PHE A 378 8.93 -16.76 -6.49
C PHE A 378 10.41 -16.34 -6.60
N THR A 379 10.74 -15.72 -7.72
CA THR A 379 12.04 -15.11 -7.98
C THR A 379 11.83 -13.69 -8.47
N ASP A 380 12.86 -12.85 -8.45
CA ASP A 380 12.79 -11.50 -9.00
C ASP A 380 12.34 -11.45 -10.46
N ASN A 381 12.60 -12.52 -11.23
CA ASN A 381 12.17 -12.65 -12.62
C ASN A 381 10.72 -13.14 -12.77
N LEU A 382 10.19 -13.88 -11.79
CA LEU A 382 8.85 -14.47 -11.85
C LEU A 382 8.23 -14.60 -10.45
N ALA A 383 7.36 -13.64 -10.11
CA ALA A 383 6.57 -13.63 -8.89
C ALA A 383 5.15 -13.11 -9.19
N PRO A 384 4.23 -13.97 -9.66
CA PRO A 384 2.89 -13.56 -10.10
C PRO A 384 1.92 -13.30 -8.93
N VAL A 385 2.39 -12.59 -7.90
CA VAL A 385 1.65 -12.33 -6.65
C VAL A 385 0.33 -11.62 -6.96
N GLU A 386 0.35 -10.56 -7.76
CA GLU A 386 -0.84 -9.80 -8.14
C GLU A 386 -1.89 -10.68 -8.83
N GLN A 387 -1.47 -11.55 -9.76
CA GLN A 387 -2.38 -12.44 -10.46
C GLN A 387 -2.99 -13.49 -9.51
N MET A 388 -2.21 -14.01 -8.57
CA MET A 388 -2.68 -14.95 -7.56
C MET A 388 -3.68 -14.31 -6.60
N THR A 389 -3.34 -13.15 -6.03
CA THR A 389 -4.23 -12.35 -5.17
C THR A 389 -5.52 -12.01 -5.90
N ARG A 390 -5.45 -11.61 -7.17
CA ARG A 390 -6.64 -11.30 -7.96
C ARG A 390 -7.56 -12.51 -8.14
N ARG A 391 -7.00 -13.68 -8.47
CA ARG A 391 -7.79 -14.92 -8.58
C ARG A 391 -8.47 -15.29 -7.27
N MET A 392 -7.74 -15.16 -6.16
CA MET A 392 -8.31 -15.34 -4.82
C MET A 392 -9.51 -14.40 -4.61
N LEU A 393 -9.35 -13.10 -4.86
CA LEU A 393 -10.43 -12.12 -4.68
C LEU A 393 -11.66 -12.40 -5.56
N THR A 394 -11.49 -12.95 -6.77
CA THR A 394 -12.62 -13.33 -7.64
C THR A 394 -13.37 -14.58 -7.18
N THR A 395 -12.83 -15.33 -6.23
CA THR A 395 -13.44 -16.56 -5.69
C THR A 395 -14.06 -16.39 -4.31
N LEU A 396 -13.92 -15.20 -3.71
CA LEU A 396 -14.60 -14.77 -2.49
C LEU A 396 -15.98 -14.23 -2.83
#